data_AF-A0A6A2YIE1-F1
#
_entry.id   AF-A0A6A2YIE1-F1
#
_cell.length_a   1.000
_cell.length_b   1.000
_cell.length_c   1.000
_cell.angle_alpha   90.00
_cell.angle_beta   90.00
_cell.angle_gamma   90.00
#
_symmetry.space_group_name_H-M   'P 1'
#
loop_
_entity.id
_entity.type
_entity.pdbx_description
1 polymer ?
#
loop_
_entity_poly.entity_id
_entity_poly.type
_entity_poly.pdbx_seq_one_letter_code
_entity_poly.pdbx_strand_id
1 'polypeptide(L)'
;MNLQTLDFSNNKFLGDFPEFINRFQALKELDLSTNMLSGQIPQSLATLNLEKLNLSHNNFTGMLPDFGERKFGQETFEGNNPGLCGLPLNSCSGRSQLSPGAIAGIVIGLMTGVVVLASLFIGYMQNRKKSSGGDSEEELEAGEEDESSAGVGGVTGESKLILFLGGEHLTLEDVLNATGQVMEKTNYGTVYKAKLADGGNIALRLVREGSCKDRTSCLPVIRQLGKVRHENLVPLRAFYQGKRGEKLLIYDYFPNRSLHDFLHESRAGKPVLNWARQHKIALGIAKGLAHLHTVSRDSDNTWESVAEEIVAIAKTEGYKAPELQSMKKCNTRTDVYAFGILLLEILIGKKPGKNGRGHDAGDLPSIVKAAVLEETTMEVFDIEVLKGIWSPMDDGLVQALKLAMGCCAPVASVRPSMDEVVKQLEETKEQISSV
;
A
#
# COMPACT_ATOMS: atom_id res chain seq x y z
N MET A 1 29.65 24.48 -13.95
CA MET A 1 28.52 25.34 -14.38
C MET A 1 28.35 26.44 -13.34
N ASN A 2 28.21 27.70 -13.76
CA ASN A 2 28.23 28.86 -12.86
C ASN A 2 26.84 29.51 -12.81
N LEU A 3 25.86 28.76 -12.29
CA LEU A 3 24.47 29.21 -12.20
C LEU A 3 24.32 30.17 -11.02
N GLN A 4 23.83 31.39 -11.28
CA GLN A 4 23.72 32.45 -10.27
C GLN A 4 22.27 32.75 -9.87
N THR A 5 21.31 32.58 -10.77
CA THR A 5 19.88 32.79 -10.50
C THR A 5 19.10 31.55 -10.92
N LEU A 6 18.21 31.09 -10.05
CA LEU A 6 17.31 29.97 -10.29
C LEU A 6 15.90 30.34 -9.85
N ASP A 7 14.99 30.43 -10.81
CA ASP A 7 13.59 30.75 -10.60
C ASP A 7 12.71 29.59 -11.07
N PHE A 8 12.03 28.96 -10.13
CA PHE A 8 11.00 27.93 -10.35
C PHE A 8 9.66 28.34 -9.75
N SER A 9 9.47 29.64 -9.52
CA SER A 9 8.24 30.16 -8.95
C SER A 9 7.02 29.88 -9.85
N ASN A 10 5.84 29.93 -9.26
CA ASN A 10 4.56 29.92 -9.97
C ASN A 10 4.30 28.64 -10.79
N ASN A 11 4.61 27.50 -10.19
CA ASN A 11 4.43 26.19 -10.78
C ASN A 11 3.56 25.30 -9.88
N LYS A 12 3.45 24.02 -10.23
CA LYS A 12 2.68 23.00 -9.49
C LYS A 12 3.59 21.90 -8.95
N PHE A 13 4.83 22.22 -8.61
CA PHE A 13 5.78 21.22 -8.12
C PHE A 13 5.32 20.68 -6.75
N LEU A 14 5.42 19.36 -6.61
CA LEU A 14 5.02 18.57 -5.43
C LEU A 14 6.25 17.86 -4.87
N GLY A 15 6.20 17.49 -3.58
CA GLY A 15 7.29 16.79 -2.90
C GLY A 15 8.15 17.73 -2.06
N ASP A 16 9.27 17.23 -1.55
CA ASP A 16 10.13 17.97 -0.61
C ASP A 16 11.02 19.02 -1.30
N PHE A 17 11.77 19.78 -0.50
CA PHE A 17 12.72 20.77 -1.00
C PHE A 17 13.70 20.15 -2.03
N PRO A 18 13.91 20.77 -3.21
CA PRO A 18 14.78 20.23 -4.25
C PRO A 18 16.27 20.34 -3.89
N GLU A 19 16.78 19.35 -3.17
CA GLU A 19 18.18 19.25 -2.70
C GLU A 19 19.26 19.38 -3.79
N PHE A 20 18.94 19.18 -5.06
CA PHE A 20 19.92 19.37 -6.14
C PHE A 20 20.40 20.83 -6.24
N ILE A 21 19.62 21.78 -5.72
CA ILE A 21 19.97 23.21 -5.68
C ILE A 21 21.29 23.43 -4.93
N ASN A 22 21.57 22.60 -3.91
CA ASN A 22 22.79 22.67 -3.12
C ASN A 22 24.08 22.37 -3.92
N ARG A 23 23.96 21.85 -5.14
CA ARG A 23 25.10 21.63 -6.04
C ARG A 23 25.58 22.92 -6.72
N PHE A 24 24.78 23.98 -6.74
CA PHE A 24 25.11 25.25 -7.37
C PHE A 24 25.72 26.21 -6.33
N GLN A 25 26.99 26.00 -6.00
CA GLN A 25 27.71 26.78 -4.98
C GLN A 25 27.87 28.29 -5.32
N ALA A 26 27.71 28.65 -6.60
CA ALA A 26 27.73 30.03 -7.07
C ALA A 26 26.35 30.70 -7.12
N LEU A 27 25.29 30.00 -6.67
CA LEU A 27 23.93 30.49 -6.70
C LEU A 27 23.75 31.65 -5.71
N LYS A 28 23.19 32.75 -6.21
CA LYS A 28 22.91 33.99 -5.48
C LYS A 28 21.42 34.22 -5.28
N GLU A 29 20.60 33.83 -6.25
CA GLU A 29 19.16 34.09 -6.20
C GLU A 29 18.39 32.79 -6.40
N LEU A 30 17.49 32.48 -5.46
CA LEU A 30 16.61 31.32 -5.52
C LEU A 30 15.16 31.73 -5.26
N ASP A 31 14.29 31.50 -6.24
CA ASP A 31 12.84 31.64 -6.08
C ASP A 31 12.13 30.30 -6.33
N LEU A 32 11.47 29.77 -5.29
CA LEU A 32 10.63 28.57 -5.36
C LEU A 32 9.16 28.89 -5.00
N SER A 33 8.80 30.17 -4.96
CA SER A 33 7.50 30.60 -4.43
C SER A 33 6.34 30.12 -5.27
N THR A 34 5.14 30.06 -4.68
CA THR A 34 3.90 29.69 -5.38
C THR A 34 4.01 28.30 -6.05
N ASN A 35 4.23 27.29 -5.23
CA ASN A 35 4.29 25.88 -5.60
C ASN A 35 3.53 25.03 -4.55
N MET A 36 3.60 23.70 -4.64
CA MET A 36 3.03 22.77 -3.66
C MET A 36 4.11 21.95 -2.96
N LEU A 37 5.31 22.50 -2.79
CA LEU A 37 6.42 21.84 -2.12
C LEU A 37 6.13 21.71 -0.62
N SER A 38 6.52 20.59 -0.02
CA SER A 38 6.20 20.24 1.37
C SER A 38 7.45 19.78 2.13
N GLY A 39 7.25 19.27 3.35
CA GLY A 39 8.37 18.76 4.16
C GLY A 39 9.16 19.88 4.83
N GLN A 40 10.40 19.58 5.24
CA GLN A 40 11.27 20.53 5.92
C GLN A 40 12.19 21.25 4.93
N ILE A 41 12.50 22.52 5.22
CA ILE A 41 13.55 23.24 4.50
C ILE A 41 14.90 22.74 5.05
N PRO A 42 15.79 22.20 4.21
CA PRO A 42 16.96 21.49 4.70
C PRO A 42 18.05 22.45 5.15
N GLN A 43 18.79 22.06 6.20
CA GLN A 43 19.90 22.87 6.73
C GLN A 43 21.02 23.10 5.70
N SER A 44 21.13 22.20 4.71
CA SER A 44 22.05 22.34 3.58
C SER A 44 21.81 23.61 2.76
N LEU A 45 20.58 24.14 2.71
CA LEU A 45 20.29 25.39 2.01
C LEU A 45 21.04 26.58 2.62
N ALA A 46 21.23 26.59 3.94
CA ALA A 46 21.96 27.64 4.63
C ALA A 46 23.47 27.65 4.30
N THR A 47 23.99 26.56 3.70
CA THR A 47 25.38 26.50 3.25
C THR A 47 25.64 27.29 1.96
N LEU A 48 24.60 27.63 1.21
CA LEU A 48 24.72 28.47 0.02
C LEU A 48 24.82 29.96 0.39
N ASN A 49 25.63 30.70 -0.36
CA ASN A 49 25.79 32.15 -0.20
C ASN A 49 24.71 32.92 -1.00
N LEU A 50 23.45 32.65 -0.68
CA LEU A 50 22.31 33.30 -1.33
C LEU A 50 22.18 34.78 -0.90
N GLU A 51 21.99 35.65 -1.88
CA GLU A 51 21.66 37.07 -1.75
C GLU A 51 20.14 37.28 -1.73
N LYS A 52 19.38 36.45 -2.46
CA LYS A 52 17.90 36.46 -2.47
C LYS A 52 17.33 35.06 -2.36
N LEU A 53 16.32 34.92 -1.50
CA LEU A 53 15.58 33.69 -1.28
C LEU A 53 14.09 34.01 -1.23
N ASN A 54 13.26 33.21 -1.91
CA ASN A 54 11.82 33.26 -1.80
C ASN A 54 11.24 31.84 -1.77
N LEU A 55 10.63 31.47 -0.65
CA LEU A 55 10.01 30.16 -0.41
C LEU A 55 8.51 30.29 -0.08
N SER A 56 7.94 31.47 -0.32
CA SER A 56 6.55 31.78 0.04
C SER A 56 5.55 30.93 -0.75
N HIS A 57 4.32 30.81 -0.24
CA HIS A 57 3.21 30.10 -0.88
C HIS A 57 3.57 28.67 -1.29
N ASN A 58 4.03 27.89 -0.32
CA ASN A 58 4.27 26.46 -0.41
C ASN A 58 3.61 25.75 0.80
N ASN A 59 4.00 24.52 1.11
CA ASN A 59 3.51 23.76 2.25
C ASN A 59 4.67 23.26 3.14
N PHE A 60 5.76 24.04 3.23
CA PHE A 60 6.89 23.70 4.09
C PHE A 60 6.52 23.75 5.58
N THR A 61 7.17 22.91 6.38
CA THR A 61 6.92 22.65 7.80
C THR A 61 8.23 22.54 8.58
N GLY A 62 8.17 22.58 9.90
CA GLY A 62 9.33 22.32 10.75
C GLY A 62 10.15 23.57 11.07
N MET A 63 11.36 23.37 11.56
CA MET A 63 12.25 24.45 11.97
C MET A 63 12.97 25.04 10.74
N LEU A 64 13.03 26.37 10.64
CA LEU A 64 13.83 27.06 9.64
C LEU A 64 15.33 26.80 9.86
N PRO A 65 16.11 26.61 8.78
CA PRO A 65 17.56 26.57 8.87
C PRO A 65 18.15 27.81 9.51
N ASP A 66 19.23 27.63 10.25
CA ASP A 66 20.05 28.77 10.69
C ASP A 66 20.82 29.36 9.50
N PHE A 67 20.32 30.48 8.97
CA PHE A 67 20.96 31.23 7.87
C PHE A 67 22.08 32.17 8.37
N GLY A 68 22.43 32.12 9.66
CA GLY A 68 23.49 32.92 10.26
C GLY A 68 23.22 34.42 10.18
N GLU A 69 24.20 35.19 9.69
CA GLU A 69 24.09 36.65 9.54
C GLU A 69 23.13 37.07 8.41
N ARG A 70 22.74 36.13 7.53
CA ARG A 70 21.83 36.39 6.40
C ARG A 70 20.39 36.34 6.90
N LYS A 71 19.82 37.52 7.13
CA LYS A 71 18.43 37.65 7.58
C LYS A 71 17.52 37.81 6.37
N PHE A 72 16.98 36.70 5.88
CA PHE A 72 15.79 36.72 5.02
C PHE A 72 14.60 37.18 5.87
N GLY A 73 13.72 38.02 5.31
CA GLY A 73 12.56 38.53 6.04
C GLY A 73 11.42 37.51 6.12
N GLN A 74 10.39 37.84 6.91
CA GLN A 74 9.24 36.95 7.15
C GLN A 74 8.49 36.63 5.85
N GLU A 75 8.45 37.58 4.92
CA GLU A 75 7.85 37.48 3.59
C GLU A 75 8.42 36.35 2.75
N THR A 76 9.70 35.97 2.98
CA THR A 76 10.35 34.84 2.31
C THR A 76 9.63 33.52 2.59
N PHE A 77 8.92 33.41 3.72
CA PHE A 77 8.32 32.18 4.20
C PHE A 77 6.80 32.25 4.32
N GLU A 78 6.19 33.37 3.91
CA GLU A 78 4.74 33.58 4.02
C GLU A 78 3.93 32.52 3.26
N GLY A 79 2.72 32.19 3.74
CA GLY A 79 1.83 31.28 3.03
C GLY A 79 2.23 29.80 3.08
N ASN A 80 3.20 29.44 3.93
CA ASN A 80 3.56 28.05 4.23
C ASN A 80 2.70 27.44 5.34
N ASN A 81 2.95 26.17 5.67
CA ASN A 81 2.21 25.45 6.70
C ASN A 81 2.35 26.12 8.09
N PRO A 82 1.30 26.16 8.92
CA PRO A 82 1.38 26.71 10.28
C PRO A 82 2.43 26.04 11.20
N GLY A 83 2.89 24.84 10.84
CA GLY A 83 3.97 24.13 11.54
C GLY A 83 5.39 24.61 11.17
N LEU A 84 5.56 25.58 10.28
CA LEU A 84 6.85 26.21 9.98
C LEU A 84 7.18 27.27 11.04
N CYS A 85 8.34 27.17 11.67
CA CYS A 85 8.74 28.03 12.78
C CYS A 85 10.27 28.26 12.83
N GLY A 86 10.74 29.20 13.64
CA GLY A 86 12.15 29.61 13.70
C GLY A 86 12.35 31.03 13.14
N LEU A 87 13.39 31.73 13.55
CA LEU A 87 13.62 33.12 13.13
C LEU A 87 13.79 33.20 11.59
N PRO A 88 13.18 34.19 10.90
CA PRO A 88 12.48 35.38 11.42
C PRO A 88 11.01 35.18 11.81
N LEU A 89 10.44 33.98 11.65
CA LEU A 89 9.08 33.65 12.10
C LEU A 89 9.03 33.53 13.63
N ASN A 90 7.88 33.11 14.15
CA ASN A 90 7.72 32.80 15.56
C ASN A 90 8.70 31.70 16.00
N SER A 91 9.29 31.86 17.18
CA SER A 91 10.10 30.83 17.82
C SER A 91 9.31 29.52 17.87
N CYS A 92 9.97 28.41 17.56
CA CYS A 92 9.41 27.08 17.74
C CYS A 92 9.17 26.83 19.23
N SER A 93 8.05 27.31 19.76
CA SER A 93 7.58 26.93 21.09
C SER A 93 7.24 25.45 20.98
N GLY A 94 8.11 24.59 21.54
CA GLY A 94 7.72 23.24 21.86
C GLY A 94 6.41 23.35 22.63
N ARG A 95 5.29 22.93 22.03
CA ARG A 95 4.06 22.81 22.77
C ARG A 95 4.40 21.96 23.97
N SER A 96 4.28 22.54 25.15
CA SER A 96 4.35 21.85 26.42
C SER A 96 3.51 20.59 26.25
N GLN A 97 4.16 19.43 26.20
CA GLN A 97 3.44 18.17 26.28
C GLN A 97 2.69 18.23 27.60
N LEU A 98 1.37 18.37 27.53
CA LEU A 98 0.51 18.20 28.68
C LEU A 98 0.84 16.83 29.26
N SER A 99 1.03 16.76 30.58
CA SER A 99 1.38 15.50 31.22
C SER A 99 0.34 14.44 30.83
N PRO A 100 0.73 13.15 30.72
CA PRO A 100 -0.21 12.07 30.44
C PRO A 100 -1.46 12.10 31.34
N GLY A 101 -1.31 12.60 32.58
CA GLY A 101 -2.43 12.82 33.50
C GLY A 101 -3.38 13.97 33.12
N ALA A 102 -2.87 15.07 32.56
CA ALA A 102 -3.71 16.17 32.06
C ALA A 102 -4.49 15.77 30.79
N ILE A 103 -3.85 14.98 29.91
CA ILE A 103 -4.52 14.42 28.72
C ILE A 103 -5.60 13.42 29.14
N ALA A 104 -5.29 12.52 30.09
CA ALA A 104 -6.28 11.61 30.64
C ALA A 104 -7.46 12.36 31.30
N GLY A 105 -7.18 13.42 32.06
CA GLY A 105 -8.22 14.25 32.69
C GLY A 105 -9.15 14.95 31.69
N ILE A 106 -8.61 15.51 30.61
CA ILE A 106 -9.42 16.17 29.56
C ILE A 106 -10.27 15.13 28.82
N VAL A 107 -9.70 13.98 28.46
CA VAL A 107 -10.42 12.91 27.77
C VAL A 107 -11.54 12.34 28.65
N ILE A 108 -11.28 12.09 29.94
CA ILE A 108 -12.30 11.61 30.88
C ILE A 108 -13.40 12.67 31.08
N GLY A 109 -13.04 13.96 31.19
CA GLY A 109 -14.01 15.05 31.32
C GLY A 109 -14.91 15.19 30.09
N LEU A 110 -14.34 15.09 28.88
CA LEU A 110 -15.12 15.15 27.63
C LEU A 110 -16.01 13.91 27.46
N MET A 111 -15.50 12.72 27.78
CA MET A 111 -16.27 11.48 27.66
C MET A 111 -17.41 11.42 28.68
N THR A 112 -17.20 11.86 29.92
CA THR A 112 -18.28 11.94 30.91
C THR A 112 -19.31 13.02 30.56
N GLY A 113 -18.88 14.18 30.04
CA GLY A 113 -19.78 15.22 29.55
C GLY A 113 -20.69 14.74 28.40
N VAL A 114 -20.12 14.04 27.41
CA VAL A 114 -20.89 13.47 26.29
C VAL A 114 -21.89 12.41 26.77
N VAL A 115 -21.51 11.54 27.71
CA VAL A 115 -22.41 10.52 28.27
C VAL A 115 -23.56 11.14 29.07
N VAL A 116 -23.31 12.19 29.84
CA VAL A 116 -24.36 12.90 30.58
C VAL A 116 -25.32 13.59 29.61
N LEU A 117 -24.80 14.27 28.59
CA LEU A 117 -25.62 14.93 27.56
C LEU A 117 -26.46 13.91 26.77
N ALA A 118 -25.88 12.76 26.41
CA ALA A 118 -26.62 11.68 25.75
C ALA A 118 -27.72 11.09 26.66
N SER A 119 -27.44 10.93 27.96
CA SER A 119 -28.43 10.42 28.93
C SER A 119 -29.59 11.39 29.13
N LEU A 120 -29.31 12.70 29.20
CA LEU A 120 -30.34 13.74 29.27
C LEU A 120 -31.16 13.82 27.97
N PHE A 121 -30.50 13.64 26.82
CA PHE A 121 -31.17 13.63 25.51
C PHE A 121 -32.10 12.43 25.34
N ILE A 122 -31.67 11.23 25.76
CA ILE A 122 -32.49 10.02 25.76
C ILE A 122 -33.69 10.19 26.71
N GLY A 123 -33.47 10.72 27.93
CA GLY A 123 -34.56 11.02 28.87
C GLY A 123 -35.56 12.03 28.31
N TYR A 124 -35.08 13.09 27.65
CA TYR A 124 -35.92 14.08 26.98
C TYR A 124 -36.76 13.48 25.85
N MET A 125 -36.15 12.60 25.04
CA MET A 125 -36.84 11.90 23.95
C MET A 125 -37.90 10.90 24.46
N GLN A 126 -37.60 10.16 25.52
CA GLN A 126 -38.57 9.23 26.13
C GLN A 126 -39.74 9.97 26.77
N ASN A 127 -39.50 11.15 27.36
CA ASN A 127 -40.56 11.98 27.94
C ASN A 127 -41.48 12.60 26.86
N ARG A 128 -40.95 12.90 25.66
CA ARG A 128 -41.79 13.31 24.52
C ARG A 128 -42.61 12.15 23.93
N LYS A 129 -42.12 10.91 24.02
CA LYS A 129 -42.82 9.73 23.50
C LYS A 129 -43.98 9.25 24.38
N LYS A 130 -44.09 9.75 25.62
CA LYS A 130 -45.23 9.49 26.52
C LYS A 130 -46.47 10.37 26.23
N SER A 131 -46.39 11.29 25.27
CA SER A 131 -47.49 12.20 24.89
C SER A 131 -48.29 11.79 23.65
N SER A 132 -48.03 10.61 23.05
CA SER A 132 -48.79 10.16 21.88
C SER A 132 -49.04 8.66 21.98
N GLY A 133 -50.02 8.27 22.80
CA GLY A 133 -50.66 6.97 22.74
C GLY A 133 -51.76 6.96 21.69
N GLY A 134 -51.96 5.82 21.04
CA GLY A 134 -53.07 5.56 20.12
C GLY A 134 -52.94 4.20 19.42
N ASP A 135 -53.78 3.26 19.89
CA ASP A 135 -54.04 1.87 19.49
C ASP A 135 -54.04 1.54 17.99
N SER A 136 -53.71 0.28 17.66
CA SER A 136 -54.71 -0.75 17.31
C SER A 136 -54.06 -2.11 16.98
N GLU A 137 -54.52 -3.15 17.68
CA GLU A 137 -54.27 -4.57 17.44
C GLU A 137 -55.05 -5.05 16.21
N GLU A 138 -54.46 -5.91 15.36
CA GLU A 138 -55.18 -6.96 14.64
C GLU A 138 -54.29 -8.20 14.48
N GLU A 139 -54.89 -9.36 14.72
CA GLU A 139 -54.33 -10.71 14.83
C GLU A 139 -54.47 -11.53 13.52
N LEU A 140 -53.55 -12.50 13.35
CA LEU A 140 -53.65 -13.79 12.61
C LEU A 140 -53.71 -13.72 11.06
N GLU A 141 -53.10 -14.61 10.26
CA GLU A 141 -53.06 -16.08 10.34
C GLU A 141 -51.74 -16.70 9.81
N ALA A 142 -51.54 -17.97 10.19
CA ALA A 142 -50.47 -18.87 9.79
C ALA A 142 -50.72 -19.51 8.40
N GLY A 143 -49.63 -19.74 7.66
CA GLY A 143 -49.59 -20.58 6.46
C GLY A 143 -48.20 -21.21 6.33
N GLU A 144 -48.18 -22.52 6.12
CA GLU A 144 -47.07 -23.46 6.36
C GLU A 144 -45.86 -23.31 5.41
N GLU A 145 -44.75 -23.86 5.90
CA GLU A 145 -43.39 -23.85 5.38
C GLU A 145 -43.21 -24.68 4.09
N ASP A 146 -42.29 -24.25 3.23
CA ASP A 146 -41.48 -25.19 2.43
C ASP A 146 -40.07 -24.60 2.24
N GLU A 147 -39.10 -25.18 2.97
CA GLU A 147 -37.68 -24.84 2.89
C GLU A 147 -37.01 -25.49 1.67
N SER A 148 -36.42 -24.67 0.79
CA SER A 148 -35.15 -25.03 0.14
C SER A 148 -34.30 -23.77 -0.10
N SER A 149 -33.68 -23.34 1.00
CA SER A 149 -32.46 -22.53 1.09
C SER A 149 -32.23 -21.43 0.04
N ALA A 150 -33.05 -20.38 0.06
CA ALA A 150 -32.73 -19.10 -0.55
C ALA A 150 -33.19 -17.97 0.39
N GLY A 151 -32.34 -17.61 1.36
CA GLY A 151 -32.57 -16.45 2.22
C GLY A 151 -32.39 -15.13 1.44
N VAL A 152 -33.44 -14.68 0.76
CA VAL A 152 -33.65 -13.27 0.41
C VAL A 152 -34.37 -12.62 1.58
N GLY A 153 -33.58 -12.12 2.53
CA GLY A 153 -34.05 -11.27 3.62
C GLY A 153 -34.15 -9.82 3.16
N GLY A 154 -35.33 -9.25 3.33
CA GLY A 154 -35.62 -7.84 3.14
C GLY A 154 -34.76 -6.91 4.00
N VAL A 155 -34.84 -5.64 3.64
CA VAL A 155 -34.01 -4.53 4.12
C VAL A 155 -34.14 -4.31 5.63
N THR A 156 -33.16 -4.84 6.38
CA THR A 156 -32.76 -4.32 7.70
C THR A 156 -31.22 -4.31 7.79
N GLY A 157 -30.66 -3.23 8.32
CA GLY A 157 -29.21 -2.97 8.37
C GLY A 157 -28.47 -3.80 9.42
N GLU A 158 -28.44 -5.12 9.27
CA GLU A 158 -27.69 -6.01 10.15
C GLU A 158 -26.25 -6.23 9.67
N SER A 159 -25.33 -6.33 10.64
CA SER A 159 -23.94 -6.73 10.41
C SER A 159 -23.92 -8.17 9.92
N LYS A 160 -23.17 -8.47 8.85
CA LYS A 160 -23.13 -9.80 8.23
C LYS A 160 -21.72 -10.35 8.20
N LEU A 161 -21.53 -11.54 8.76
CA LEU A 161 -20.33 -12.36 8.58
C LEU A 161 -20.61 -13.46 7.56
N ILE A 162 -19.78 -13.56 6.53
CA ILE A 162 -19.83 -14.61 5.51
C ILE A 162 -18.61 -15.49 5.69
N LEU A 163 -18.81 -16.77 5.98
CA LEU A 163 -17.75 -17.74 6.17
C LEU A 163 -17.43 -18.46 4.86
N PHE A 164 -16.15 -18.81 4.70
CA PHE A 164 -15.63 -19.62 3.61
C PHE A 164 -14.89 -20.82 4.16
N LEU A 165 -14.52 -21.76 3.27
CA LEU A 165 -13.88 -23.02 3.66
C LEU A 165 -12.65 -22.79 4.58
N GLY A 166 -12.69 -23.40 5.77
CA GLY A 166 -11.69 -23.32 6.84
C GLY A 166 -11.86 -22.14 7.81
N GLY A 167 -12.92 -21.34 7.65
CA GLY A 167 -13.29 -20.26 8.57
C GLY A 167 -14.46 -20.61 9.49
N GLU A 168 -14.89 -21.87 9.55
CA GLU A 168 -16.10 -22.31 10.25
C GLU A 168 -16.03 -22.10 11.78
N HIS A 169 -14.82 -21.99 12.32
CA HIS A 169 -14.55 -21.72 13.73
C HIS A 169 -14.70 -20.24 14.10
N LEU A 170 -14.88 -19.34 13.13
CA LEU A 170 -14.95 -17.90 13.37
C LEU A 170 -16.39 -17.46 13.64
N THR A 171 -16.61 -16.80 14.78
CA THR A 171 -17.88 -16.14 15.07
C THR A 171 -17.79 -14.62 14.88
N LEU A 172 -18.94 -13.97 14.72
CA LEU A 172 -18.99 -12.51 14.62
C LEU A 172 -18.46 -11.84 15.88
N GLU A 173 -18.78 -12.41 17.04
CA GLU A 173 -18.33 -11.89 18.33
C GLU A 173 -16.81 -12.00 18.48
N ASP A 174 -16.23 -13.15 18.12
CA ASP A 174 -14.78 -13.37 18.19
C ASP A 174 -14.00 -12.40 17.30
N VAL A 175 -14.49 -12.15 16.09
CA VAL A 175 -13.84 -11.23 15.14
C VAL A 175 -13.91 -9.79 15.61
N LEU A 176 -15.03 -9.36 16.18
CA LEU A 176 -15.22 -7.98 16.65
C LEU A 176 -14.53 -7.69 17.98
N ASN A 177 -14.43 -8.69 18.86
CA ASN A 177 -13.74 -8.57 20.16
C ASN A 177 -12.23 -8.81 20.07
N ALA A 178 -11.73 -9.27 18.92
CA ALA A 178 -10.31 -9.54 18.73
C ALA A 178 -9.45 -8.29 18.96
N THR A 179 -8.34 -8.47 19.67
CA THR A 179 -7.36 -7.40 19.87
C THR A 179 -6.49 -7.25 18.63
N GLY A 180 -6.53 -6.08 18.00
CA GLY A 180 -5.83 -5.80 16.74
C GLY A 180 -4.53 -5.03 16.91
N GLN A 181 -3.44 -5.54 16.35
CA GLN A 181 -2.19 -4.82 16.14
C GLN A 181 -2.04 -4.47 14.66
N VAL A 182 -1.81 -3.20 14.32
CA VAL A 182 -1.55 -2.79 12.93
C VAL A 182 -0.26 -3.43 12.44
N MET A 183 -0.34 -4.17 11.33
CA MET A 183 0.82 -4.74 10.64
C MET A 183 1.25 -3.88 9.46
N GLU A 184 0.28 -3.42 8.67
CA GLU A 184 0.55 -2.74 7.40
C GLU A 184 -0.54 -1.72 7.11
N LYS A 185 -0.15 -0.56 6.57
CA LYS A 185 -1.07 0.43 6.00
C LYS A 185 -0.75 0.57 4.52
N THR A 186 -1.75 0.26 3.69
CA THR A 186 -1.66 0.39 2.24
C THR A 186 -2.67 1.41 1.75
N ASN A 187 -2.52 1.84 0.50
CA ASN A 187 -3.46 2.80 -0.09
C ASN A 187 -4.90 2.28 -0.20
N TYR A 188 -5.08 0.95 -0.21
CA TYR A 188 -6.37 0.26 -0.34
C TYR A 188 -6.91 -0.34 0.97
N GLY A 189 -6.16 -0.26 2.07
CA GLY A 189 -6.64 -0.75 3.36
C GLY A 189 -5.57 -0.89 4.43
N THR A 190 -6.00 -1.20 5.66
CA THR A 190 -5.10 -1.48 6.78
C THR A 190 -5.17 -2.96 7.14
N VAL A 191 -4.01 -3.59 7.30
CA VAL A 191 -3.90 -4.98 7.75
C VAL A 191 -3.56 -5.01 9.24
N TYR A 192 -4.32 -5.80 9.99
CA TYR A 192 -4.15 -6.02 11.41
C TYR A 192 -3.86 -7.50 11.68
N LYS A 193 -2.97 -7.75 12.63
CA LYS A 193 -2.89 -9.02 13.35
C LYS A 193 -3.94 -8.99 14.45
N ALA A 194 -4.88 -9.91 14.42
CA ALA A 194 -5.90 -10.05 15.45
C ALA A 194 -5.66 -11.33 16.25
N LYS A 195 -5.69 -11.20 17.59
CA LYS A 195 -5.66 -12.35 18.49
C LYS A 195 -7.09 -12.69 18.93
N LEU A 196 -7.51 -13.92 18.65
CA LEU A 196 -8.81 -14.47 19.02
C LEU A 196 -8.81 -14.91 20.49
N ALA A 197 -10.01 -15.11 21.05
CA ALA A 197 -10.21 -15.49 22.45
C ALA A 197 -9.61 -16.87 22.78
N ASP A 198 -9.62 -17.79 21.82
CA ASP A 198 -9.01 -19.12 21.90
C ASP A 198 -7.46 -19.10 21.84
N GLY A 199 -6.86 -17.92 21.66
CA GLY A 199 -5.42 -17.74 21.51
C GLY A 199 -4.91 -17.85 20.07
N GLY A 200 -5.77 -18.18 19.11
CA GLY A 200 -5.49 -18.17 17.68
C GLY A 200 -5.15 -16.77 17.17
N ASN A 201 -4.43 -16.71 16.03
CA ASN A 201 -4.14 -15.45 15.36
C ASN A 201 -4.73 -15.46 13.95
N ILE A 202 -5.39 -14.37 13.58
CA ILE A 202 -5.91 -14.13 12.22
C ILE A 202 -5.38 -12.81 11.68
N ALA A 203 -5.38 -12.67 10.35
CA ALA A 203 -5.08 -11.41 9.68
C ALA A 203 -6.39 -10.76 9.20
N LEU A 204 -6.63 -9.52 9.62
CA LEU A 204 -7.79 -8.73 9.22
C LEU A 204 -7.34 -7.63 8.26
N ARG A 205 -7.93 -7.55 7.08
CA ARG A 205 -7.75 -6.40 6.18
C ARG A 205 -9.01 -5.55 6.18
N LEU A 206 -8.92 -4.38 6.79
CA LEU A 206 -9.93 -3.34 6.72
C LEU A 206 -9.81 -2.63 5.37
N VAL A 207 -10.85 -2.79 4.54
CA VAL A 207 -10.93 -2.17 3.22
C VAL A 207 -11.28 -0.70 3.39
N ARG A 208 -10.60 0.18 2.64
CA ARG A 208 -10.80 1.65 2.74
C ARG A 208 -12.22 2.06 2.31
N GLU A 209 -12.74 3.10 2.97
CA GLU A 209 -13.99 3.76 2.56
C GLU A 209 -13.93 4.18 1.10
N GLY A 210 -15.00 3.90 0.38
CA GLY A 210 -15.10 4.13 -1.04
C GLY A 210 -14.79 2.93 -1.92
N SER A 211 -14.13 1.86 -1.45
CA SER A 211 -14.03 0.61 -2.23
C SER A 211 -15.27 -0.25 -2.05
N CYS A 212 -15.71 -0.93 -3.11
CA CYS A 212 -16.94 -1.73 -3.11
C CYS A 212 -18.16 -0.88 -2.66
N LYS A 213 -18.44 0.22 -3.37
CA LYS A 213 -19.54 1.15 -2.99
C LYS A 213 -20.91 0.52 -3.08
N ASP A 214 -21.12 -0.30 -4.12
CA ASP A 214 -22.37 -1.01 -4.32
C ASP A 214 -22.29 -2.43 -3.73
N ARG A 215 -23.22 -2.72 -2.82
CA ARG A 215 -23.34 -4.02 -2.15
C ARG A 215 -23.65 -5.13 -3.16
N THR A 216 -24.41 -4.83 -4.21
CA THR A 216 -24.81 -5.80 -5.22
C THR A 216 -23.67 -6.17 -6.17
N SER A 217 -22.73 -5.25 -6.43
CA SER A 217 -21.54 -5.51 -7.25
C SER A 217 -20.38 -6.15 -6.47
N CYS A 218 -20.21 -5.83 -5.18
CA CYS A 218 -19.07 -6.33 -4.40
C CYS A 218 -19.24 -7.76 -3.89
N LEU A 219 -20.43 -8.12 -3.37
CA LEU A 219 -20.65 -9.44 -2.76
C LEU A 219 -20.42 -10.62 -3.73
N PRO A 220 -20.81 -10.56 -5.01
CA PRO A 220 -20.48 -11.61 -5.98
C PRO A 220 -18.96 -11.84 -6.09
N VAL A 221 -18.17 -10.77 -6.18
CA VAL A 221 -16.71 -10.85 -6.29
C VAL A 221 -16.10 -11.45 -5.02
N ILE A 222 -16.55 -11.00 -3.84
CA ILE A 222 -16.12 -11.55 -2.56
C ILE A 222 -16.45 -13.04 -2.44
N ARG A 223 -17.62 -13.47 -2.90
CA ARG A 223 -18.00 -14.89 -2.90
C ARG A 223 -17.14 -15.71 -3.86
N GLN A 224 -16.76 -15.16 -5.01
CA GLN A 224 -15.85 -15.84 -5.93
C GLN A 224 -14.44 -15.93 -5.34
N LEU A 225 -13.90 -14.83 -4.81
CA LEU A 225 -12.63 -14.80 -4.05
C LEU A 225 -12.61 -15.84 -2.92
N GLY A 226 -13.72 -15.93 -2.17
CA GLY A 226 -13.88 -16.89 -1.09
C GLY A 226 -13.85 -18.35 -1.52
N LYS A 227 -14.09 -18.66 -2.81
CA LYS A 227 -14.00 -20.01 -3.38
C LYS A 227 -12.60 -20.36 -3.91
N VAL A 228 -11.76 -19.37 -4.20
CA VAL A 228 -10.42 -19.59 -4.77
C VAL A 228 -9.54 -20.34 -3.77
N ARG A 229 -8.94 -21.46 -4.19
CA ARG A 229 -8.05 -22.28 -3.36
C ARG A 229 -6.86 -22.74 -4.20
N HIS A 230 -5.66 -22.46 -3.71
CA HIS A 230 -4.41 -22.85 -4.35
C HIS A 230 -3.29 -22.89 -3.30
N GLU A 231 -2.30 -23.78 -3.46
CA GLU A 231 -1.19 -23.92 -2.51
C GLU A 231 -0.35 -22.64 -2.32
N ASN A 232 -0.35 -21.77 -3.33
CA ASN A 232 0.37 -20.50 -3.33
C ASN A 232 -0.53 -19.26 -3.22
N LEU A 233 -1.79 -19.42 -2.80
CA LEU A 233 -2.69 -18.30 -2.52
C LEU A 233 -3.18 -18.37 -1.08
N VAL A 234 -3.19 -17.23 -0.40
CA VAL A 234 -3.71 -17.15 0.97
C VAL A 234 -5.25 -17.26 0.92
N PRO A 235 -5.85 -18.28 1.55
CA PRO A 235 -7.29 -18.48 1.48
C PRO A 235 -8.05 -17.41 2.29
N LEU A 236 -9.07 -16.81 1.68
CA LEU A 236 -10.03 -15.99 2.40
C LEU A 236 -10.90 -16.91 3.29
N ARG A 237 -10.87 -16.66 4.60
CA ARG A 237 -11.60 -17.45 5.62
C ARG A 237 -12.97 -16.88 5.91
N ALA A 238 -13.08 -15.56 5.93
CA ALA A 238 -14.36 -14.90 6.11
C ALA A 238 -14.35 -13.48 5.53
N PHE A 239 -15.55 -12.94 5.33
CA PHE A 239 -15.80 -11.54 5.00
C PHE A 239 -16.84 -10.97 5.95
N TYR A 240 -16.53 -9.83 6.55
CA TYR A 240 -17.46 -9.10 7.41
C TYR A 240 -17.90 -7.80 6.72
N GLN A 241 -19.20 -7.52 6.79
CA GLN A 241 -19.80 -6.25 6.42
C GLN A 241 -20.55 -5.68 7.63
N GLY A 242 -20.10 -4.53 8.13
CA GLY A 242 -20.69 -3.82 9.26
C GLY A 242 -21.87 -2.93 8.87
N LYS A 243 -22.67 -2.56 9.87
CA LYS A 243 -23.85 -1.69 9.71
C LYS A 243 -23.51 -0.30 9.16
N ARG A 244 -22.30 0.20 9.42
CA ARG A 244 -21.85 1.53 8.95
C ARG A 244 -21.10 1.44 7.62
N GLY A 245 -21.08 0.26 7.00
CA GLY A 245 -20.41 0.02 5.73
C GLY A 245 -18.95 -0.41 5.87
N GLU A 246 -18.49 -0.72 7.09
CA GLU A 246 -17.15 -1.29 7.30
C GLU A 246 -17.04 -2.64 6.59
N LYS A 247 -15.89 -2.92 5.98
CA LYS A 247 -15.65 -4.18 5.26
C LYS A 247 -14.33 -4.78 5.73
N LEU A 248 -14.37 -6.01 6.24
CA LEU A 248 -13.17 -6.74 6.65
C LEU A 248 -13.03 -8.01 5.82
N LEU A 249 -11.82 -8.25 5.32
CA LEU A 249 -11.41 -9.54 4.78
C LEU A 249 -10.58 -10.26 5.84
N ILE A 250 -10.94 -11.50 6.15
CA ILE A 250 -10.30 -12.30 7.20
C ILE A 250 -9.52 -13.45 6.56
N TYR A 251 -8.24 -13.54 6.90
CA TYR A 251 -7.29 -14.55 6.40
C TYR A 251 -6.57 -15.24 7.56
N ASP A 252 -5.90 -16.34 7.25
CA ASP A 252 -4.94 -16.93 8.17
C ASP A 252 -3.79 -15.96 8.46
N TYR A 253 -3.34 -15.93 9.72
CA TYR A 253 -2.15 -15.18 10.07
C TYR A 253 -0.88 -15.97 9.75
N PHE A 254 -0.01 -15.40 8.93
CA PHE A 254 1.33 -15.92 8.70
C PHE A 254 2.33 -15.16 9.59
N PRO A 255 3.07 -15.86 10.46
CA PRO A 255 4.06 -15.22 11.33
C PRO A 255 5.28 -14.71 10.58
N ASN A 256 5.50 -15.23 9.36
CA ASN A 256 6.62 -14.85 8.52
C ASN A 256 6.41 -13.45 7.94
N ARG A 257 7.50 -12.70 7.84
CA ARG A 257 7.53 -11.37 7.22
C ARG A 257 7.31 -11.43 5.71
N SER A 258 7.02 -10.28 5.10
CA SER A 258 6.81 -10.20 3.65
C SER A 258 8.12 -10.47 2.90
N LEU A 259 8.01 -10.87 1.63
CA LEU A 259 9.19 -10.99 0.76
C LEU A 259 9.98 -9.67 0.68
N HIS A 260 9.29 -8.52 0.73
CA HIS A 260 9.92 -7.21 0.76
C HIS A 260 10.85 -7.04 1.97
N ASP A 261 10.39 -7.41 3.16
CA ASP A 261 11.20 -7.35 4.38
C ASP A 261 12.41 -8.28 4.26
N PHE A 262 12.20 -9.44 3.66
CA PHE A 262 13.22 -10.42 3.39
C PHE A 262 14.22 -10.01 2.30
N LEU A 263 13.91 -9.09 1.39
CA LEU A 263 14.87 -8.60 0.41
C LEU A 263 15.61 -7.36 0.94
N HIS A 264 14.92 -6.46 1.64
CA HIS A 264 15.43 -5.11 1.90
C HIS A 264 15.75 -4.78 3.36
N GLU A 265 15.26 -5.55 4.33
CA GLU A 265 15.62 -5.34 5.74
C GLU A 265 16.87 -6.17 6.11
N SER A 266 17.86 -5.50 6.70
CA SER A 266 19.05 -6.15 7.26
C SER A 266 18.86 -6.40 8.76
N ARG A 267 18.93 -7.68 9.17
CA ARG A 267 18.75 -8.07 10.58
C ARG A 267 19.57 -9.31 10.92
N ALA A 268 20.13 -9.32 12.14
CA ALA A 268 20.80 -10.49 12.69
C ALA A 268 19.85 -11.70 12.77
N GLY A 269 20.33 -12.87 12.33
CA GLY A 269 19.57 -14.13 12.36
C GLY A 269 18.58 -14.32 11.21
N LYS A 270 18.57 -13.42 10.21
CA LYS A 270 17.76 -13.60 8.99
C LYS A 270 18.27 -14.83 8.20
N PRO A 271 17.38 -15.73 7.76
CA PRO A 271 17.77 -16.83 6.90
C PRO A 271 18.29 -16.30 5.55
N VAL A 272 19.42 -16.85 5.08
CA VAL A 272 19.96 -16.53 3.76
C VAL A 272 18.96 -16.95 2.70
N LEU A 273 18.63 -16.03 1.80
CA LEU A 273 17.81 -16.26 0.62
C LEU A 273 18.72 -16.44 -0.58
N ASN A 274 19.33 -17.61 -0.66
CA ASN A 274 20.07 -18.01 -1.85
C ASN A 274 19.12 -18.22 -3.03
N TRP A 275 19.70 -18.37 -4.22
CA TRP A 275 18.94 -18.51 -5.45
C TRP A 275 17.92 -19.65 -5.42
N ALA A 276 18.26 -20.83 -4.91
CA ALA A 276 17.33 -21.96 -4.84
C ALA A 276 16.03 -21.62 -4.07
N ARG A 277 16.14 -20.88 -2.95
CA ARG A 277 14.97 -20.44 -2.18
C ARG A 277 14.18 -19.35 -2.89
N GLN A 278 14.88 -18.37 -3.45
CA GLN A 278 14.27 -17.28 -4.22
C GLN A 278 13.54 -17.78 -5.46
N HIS A 279 14.14 -18.71 -6.20
CA HIS A 279 13.54 -19.38 -7.35
C HIS A 279 12.26 -20.12 -6.94
N LYS A 280 12.27 -20.86 -5.82
CA LYS A 280 11.08 -21.54 -5.30
C LYS A 280 9.96 -20.55 -4.96
N ILE A 281 10.30 -19.40 -4.38
CA ILE A 281 9.34 -18.34 -4.08
C ILE A 281 8.76 -17.75 -5.38
N ALA A 282 9.60 -17.40 -6.34
CA ALA A 282 9.17 -16.87 -7.64
C ALA A 282 8.26 -17.86 -8.38
N LEU A 283 8.61 -19.15 -8.39
CA LEU A 283 7.79 -20.21 -8.98
C LEU A 283 6.43 -20.34 -8.29
N GLY A 284 6.38 -20.29 -6.95
CA GLY A 284 5.12 -20.34 -6.20
C GLY A 284 4.21 -19.15 -6.51
N ILE A 285 4.78 -17.94 -6.59
CA ILE A 285 4.03 -16.73 -6.96
C ILE A 285 3.50 -16.87 -8.40
N ALA A 286 4.32 -17.35 -9.33
CA ALA A 286 3.91 -17.56 -10.71
C ALA A 286 2.73 -18.54 -10.83
N LYS A 287 2.78 -19.66 -10.11
CA LYS A 287 1.70 -20.66 -10.06
C LYS A 287 0.41 -20.07 -9.48
N GLY A 288 0.50 -19.30 -8.40
CA GLY A 288 -0.64 -18.62 -7.81
C GLY A 288 -1.31 -17.64 -8.78
N LEU A 289 -0.51 -16.83 -9.50
CA LEU A 289 -1.01 -15.89 -10.50
C LEU A 289 -1.61 -16.59 -11.73
N ALA A 290 -0.98 -17.66 -12.23
CA ALA A 290 -1.53 -18.47 -13.33
C ALA A 290 -2.91 -19.06 -12.99
N HIS A 291 -3.06 -19.56 -11.75
CA HIS A 291 -4.34 -20.03 -11.26
C HIS A 291 -5.39 -18.91 -11.21
N LEU A 292 -5.04 -17.72 -10.73
CA LEU A 292 -5.95 -16.56 -10.74
C LEU A 292 -6.36 -16.13 -12.14
N HIS A 293 -5.44 -16.17 -13.11
CA HIS A 293 -5.75 -15.85 -14.51
C HIS A 293 -6.73 -16.84 -15.13
N THR A 294 -6.63 -18.12 -14.76
CA THR A 294 -7.59 -19.15 -15.17
C THR A 294 -8.97 -18.88 -14.57
N VAL A 295 -9.04 -18.66 -13.26
CA VAL A 295 -10.31 -18.37 -12.55
C VAL A 295 -10.98 -17.11 -13.09
N SER A 296 -10.21 -16.06 -13.40
CA SER A 296 -10.76 -14.82 -13.93
C SER A 296 -11.30 -14.95 -15.35
N ARG A 297 -10.75 -15.86 -16.17
CA ARG A 297 -11.23 -16.10 -17.54
C ARG A 297 -12.59 -16.80 -17.55
N ASP A 298 -12.81 -17.69 -16.58
CA ASP A 298 -14.03 -18.49 -16.48
C ASP A 298 -15.20 -17.74 -15.80
N SER A 299 -14.97 -16.49 -15.38
CA SER A 299 -15.97 -15.68 -14.68
C SER A 299 -16.53 -14.57 -15.57
N ASP A 300 -17.86 -14.46 -15.64
CA ASP A 300 -18.60 -13.45 -16.41
C ASP A 300 -18.32 -12.02 -15.92
N ASN A 301 -17.23 -11.39 -16.41
CA ASN A 301 -16.83 -9.96 -16.25
C ASN A 301 -16.89 -9.36 -14.82
N THR A 302 -17.10 -10.19 -13.80
CA THR A 302 -17.48 -9.74 -12.46
C THR A 302 -16.31 -9.05 -11.75
N TRP A 303 -15.09 -9.43 -12.12
CA TRP A 303 -13.84 -8.94 -11.56
C TRP A 303 -13.40 -7.59 -12.13
N GLU A 304 -13.98 -7.19 -13.27
CA GLU A 304 -13.55 -6.01 -14.03
C GLU A 304 -13.85 -4.70 -13.27
N SER A 305 -15.05 -4.60 -12.69
CA SER A 305 -15.46 -3.42 -11.91
C SER A 305 -14.67 -3.22 -10.62
N VAL A 306 -14.29 -4.32 -9.94
CA VAL A 306 -13.49 -4.26 -8.70
C VAL A 306 -12.01 -4.01 -9.01
N ALA A 307 -11.50 -4.56 -10.11
CA ALA A 307 -10.13 -4.30 -10.56
C ALA A 307 -9.91 -2.82 -10.89
N GLU A 308 -10.83 -2.15 -11.58
CA GLU A 308 -10.70 -0.72 -11.93
C GLU A 308 -10.58 0.19 -10.69
N GLU A 309 -11.35 -0.09 -9.63
CA GLU A 309 -11.30 0.66 -8.38
C GLU A 309 -10.01 0.40 -7.60
N ILE A 310 -9.56 -0.85 -7.53
CA ILE A 310 -8.29 -1.22 -6.90
C ILE A 310 -7.10 -0.62 -7.66
N VAL A 311 -7.16 -0.55 -9.00
CA VAL A 311 -6.08 -0.02 -9.86
C VAL A 311 -5.95 1.49 -9.78
N ALA A 312 -7.06 2.21 -9.61
CA ALA A 312 -7.03 3.64 -9.31
C ALA A 312 -6.34 3.94 -7.96
N ILE A 313 -6.40 2.99 -7.02
CA ILE A 313 -5.88 3.11 -5.66
C ILE A 313 -4.46 2.51 -5.53
N ALA A 314 -4.14 1.48 -6.30
CA ALA A 314 -2.85 0.78 -6.33
C ALA A 314 -1.78 1.61 -7.07
N LYS A 315 -1.42 2.74 -6.47
CA LYS A 315 -0.16 3.44 -6.77
C LYS A 315 0.97 2.72 -6.02
N THR A 316 1.44 1.58 -6.52
CA THR A 316 2.73 1.04 -6.11
C THR A 316 3.79 1.54 -7.10
N GLU A 317 4.64 2.44 -6.62
CA GLU A 317 5.74 2.99 -7.43
C GLU A 317 6.67 1.83 -7.85
N GLY A 318 6.88 1.66 -9.16
CA GLY A 318 7.82 0.68 -9.71
C GLY A 318 7.21 -0.56 -10.38
N TYR A 319 6.02 -1.02 -9.99
CA TYR A 319 5.41 -2.26 -10.52
C TYR A 319 4.40 -2.04 -11.65
N LYS A 320 4.07 -0.78 -11.94
CA LYS A 320 3.01 -0.42 -12.87
C LYS A 320 3.43 -0.67 -14.32
N ALA A 321 2.63 -1.48 -15.04
CA ALA A 321 2.80 -1.68 -16.46
C ALA A 321 2.64 -0.35 -17.25
N PRO A 322 3.44 -0.10 -18.30
CA PRO A 322 3.45 1.17 -19.02
C PRO A 322 2.09 1.54 -19.65
N GLU A 323 1.33 0.56 -20.15
CA GLU A 323 0.01 0.77 -20.75
C GLU A 323 -1.06 1.21 -19.75
N LEU A 324 -0.85 1.03 -18.44
CA LEU A 324 -1.77 1.55 -17.42
C LEU A 324 -1.70 3.08 -17.29
N GLN A 325 -0.80 3.74 -18.01
CA GLN A 325 -0.80 5.20 -18.17
C GLN A 325 -1.78 5.65 -19.26
N SER A 326 -1.99 4.84 -20.31
CA SER A 326 -2.82 5.19 -21.47
C SER A 326 -4.21 4.53 -21.44
N MET A 327 -4.29 3.24 -21.12
CA MET A 327 -5.51 2.42 -21.23
C MET A 327 -6.36 2.45 -19.96
N LYS A 328 -5.80 2.86 -18.80
CA LYS A 328 -6.43 2.89 -17.46
C LYS A 328 -7.11 1.58 -17.00
N LYS A 329 -6.95 0.47 -17.73
CA LYS A 329 -7.60 -0.82 -17.48
C LYS A 329 -6.55 -1.91 -17.29
N CYS A 330 -6.71 -2.71 -16.24
CA CYS A 330 -5.86 -3.88 -15.99
C CYS A 330 -6.32 -5.09 -16.80
N ASN A 331 -5.38 -6.00 -17.04
CA ASN A 331 -5.61 -7.29 -17.67
C ASN A 331 -4.57 -8.29 -17.18
N THR A 332 -4.66 -9.55 -17.60
CA THR A 332 -3.70 -10.59 -17.19
C THR A 332 -2.24 -10.23 -17.55
N ARG A 333 -2.01 -9.44 -18.61
CA ARG A 333 -0.66 -9.00 -19.01
C ARG A 333 -0.10 -7.88 -18.13
N THR A 334 -0.93 -7.12 -17.42
CA THR A 334 -0.43 -6.16 -16.42
C THR A 334 0.13 -6.87 -15.21
N ASP A 335 -0.45 -8.00 -14.82
CA ASP A 335 0.08 -8.85 -13.74
C ASP A 335 1.41 -9.50 -14.14
N VAL A 336 1.52 -9.96 -15.39
CA VAL A 336 2.79 -10.50 -15.93
C VAL A 336 3.90 -9.46 -15.83
N TYR A 337 3.63 -8.20 -16.15
CA TYR A 337 4.60 -7.12 -16.00
C TYR A 337 5.02 -6.93 -14.54
N ALA A 338 4.05 -6.84 -13.63
CA ALA A 338 4.33 -6.68 -12.20
C ALA A 338 5.15 -7.88 -11.65
N PHE A 339 4.84 -9.10 -12.10
CA PHE A 339 5.63 -10.28 -11.80
C PHE A 339 7.06 -10.18 -12.35
N GLY A 340 7.23 -9.68 -13.57
CA GLY A 340 8.56 -9.43 -14.15
C GLY A 340 9.39 -8.47 -13.30
N ILE A 341 8.79 -7.37 -12.82
CA ILE A 341 9.45 -6.43 -11.91
C ILE A 341 9.81 -7.10 -10.58
N LEU A 342 8.93 -7.92 -10.02
CA LEU A 342 9.19 -8.68 -8.80
C LEU A 342 10.35 -9.67 -8.99
N LEU A 343 10.41 -10.35 -10.13
CA LEU A 343 11.51 -11.26 -10.44
C LEU A 343 12.83 -10.50 -10.61
N LEU A 344 12.81 -9.30 -11.21
CA LEU A 344 13.98 -8.41 -11.23
C LEU A 344 14.37 -7.94 -9.82
N GLU A 345 13.42 -7.60 -8.95
CA GLU A 345 13.70 -7.23 -7.56
C GLU A 345 14.39 -8.38 -6.81
N ILE A 346 13.94 -9.62 -7.01
CA ILE A 346 14.54 -10.82 -6.42
C ILE A 346 15.97 -11.03 -6.92
N LEU A 347 16.21 -10.89 -8.23
CA LEU A 347 17.52 -11.14 -8.85
C LEU A 347 18.54 -10.04 -8.57
N ILE A 348 18.10 -8.78 -8.50
CA ILE A 348 18.96 -7.59 -8.41
C ILE A 348 19.09 -7.10 -6.96
N GLY A 349 18.17 -7.48 -6.07
CA GLY A 349 18.17 -7.04 -4.67
C GLY A 349 17.85 -5.55 -4.48
N LYS A 350 17.44 -4.85 -5.54
CA LYS A 350 17.10 -3.41 -5.52
C LYS A 350 15.60 -3.20 -5.56
N LYS A 351 15.10 -2.25 -4.76
CA LYS A 351 13.67 -1.87 -4.75
C LYS A 351 13.22 -1.38 -6.14
N PRO A 352 12.02 -1.76 -6.61
CA PRO A 352 11.43 -1.20 -7.82
C PRO A 352 11.10 0.28 -7.66
N GLY A 353 11.28 1.04 -8.74
CA GLY A 353 11.13 2.50 -8.75
C GLY A 353 12.36 3.17 -9.39
N LYS A 354 12.36 4.50 -9.49
CA LYS A 354 13.54 5.24 -9.94
C LYS A 354 14.55 5.26 -8.80
N ASN A 355 15.56 4.40 -8.88
CA ASN A 355 16.62 4.32 -7.89
C ASN A 355 17.71 5.36 -8.18
N GLY A 356 18.05 6.18 -7.18
CA GLY A 356 19.31 6.95 -7.18
C GLY A 356 19.33 8.27 -7.98
N ARG A 357 20.33 9.10 -7.65
CA ARG A 357 20.69 10.35 -8.34
C ARG A 357 21.93 10.08 -9.20
N GLY A 358 21.88 10.31 -10.52
CA GLY A 358 23.05 10.22 -11.42
C GLY A 358 22.90 9.20 -12.55
N HIS A 359 24.02 8.65 -13.04
CA HIS A 359 24.11 7.72 -14.19
C HIS A 359 23.35 6.39 -13.97
N ASP A 360 23.07 6.02 -12.71
CA ASP A 360 22.30 4.83 -12.31
C ASP A 360 20.78 5.08 -12.18
N ALA A 361 20.30 6.26 -12.59
CA ALA A 361 18.89 6.64 -12.47
C ALA A 361 18.02 5.94 -13.53
N GLY A 362 17.68 4.68 -13.27
CA GLY A 362 16.78 3.88 -14.10
C GLY A 362 15.82 3.06 -13.25
N ASP A 363 14.68 2.68 -13.83
CA ASP A 363 13.92 1.56 -13.30
C ASP A 363 14.70 0.23 -13.52
N LEU A 364 14.30 -0.84 -12.83
CA LEU A 364 15.02 -2.11 -12.91
C LEU A 364 15.19 -2.61 -14.36
N PRO A 365 14.16 -2.55 -15.24
CA PRO A 365 14.35 -2.92 -16.65
C PRO A 365 15.40 -2.08 -17.38
N SER A 366 15.50 -0.79 -17.08
CA SER A 366 16.51 0.09 -17.70
C SER A 366 17.93 -0.23 -17.24
N ILE A 367 18.10 -0.59 -15.96
CA ILE A 367 19.39 -1.04 -15.41
C ILE A 367 19.88 -2.30 -16.14
N VAL A 368 18.99 -3.28 -16.33
CA VAL A 368 19.34 -4.51 -17.06
C VAL A 368 19.67 -4.22 -18.52
N LYS A 369 18.90 -3.34 -19.19
CA LYS A 369 19.20 -2.94 -20.58
C LYS A 369 20.58 -2.29 -20.72
N ALA A 370 20.95 -1.40 -19.80
CA ALA A 370 22.27 -0.77 -19.78
C ALA A 370 23.37 -1.83 -19.60
N ALA A 371 23.22 -2.73 -18.63
CA ALA A 371 24.20 -3.79 -18.39
C ALA A 371 24.33 -4.80 -19.54
N VAL A 372 23.28 -5.00 -20.34
CA VAL A 372 23.37 -5.80 -21.57
C VAL A 372 24.17 -5.07 -22.66
N LEU A 373 23.98 -3.75 -22.80
CA LEU A 373 24.71 -2.93 -23.77
C LEU A 373 26.20 -2.78 -23.41
N GLU A 374 26.51 -2.73 -22.12
CA GLU A 374 27.86 -2.59 -21.58
C GLU A 374 28.57 -3.94 -21.35
N GLU A 375 27.91 -5.06 -21.68
CA GLU A 375 28.41 -6.42 -21.45
C GLU A 375 28.69 -6.76 -19.96
N THR A 376 28.10 -6.00 -19.04
CA THR A 376 28.23 -6.14 -17.56
C THR A 376 27.07 -6.92 -16.94
N THR A 377 26.37 -7.76 -17.70
CA THR A 377 25.14 -8.45 -17.26
C THR A 377 25.32 -9.27 -15.97
N MET A 378 26.50 -9.82 -15.71
CA MET A 378 26.75 -10.58 -14.47
C MET A 378 26.78 -9.71 -13.21
N GLU A 379 27.07 -8.41 -13.36
CA GLU A 379 27.19 -7.46 -12.24
C GLU A 379 25.82 -7.00 -11.71
N VAL A 380 24.73 -7.32 -12.41
CA VAL A 380 23.38 -6.90 -12.00
C VAL A 380 22.82 -7.78 -10.88
N PHE A 381 23.34 -8.99 -10.68
CA PHE A 381 22.83 -9.92 -9.69
C PHE A 381 23.23 -9.52 -8.28
N ASP A 382 22.30 -9.63 -7.35
CA ASP A 382 22.59 -9.38 -5.95
C ASP A 382 23.61 -10.40 -5.41
N ILE A 383 24.49 -9.94 -4.53
CA ILE A 383 25.56 -10.76 -3.96
C ILE A 383 24.96 -11.95 -3.19
N GLU A 384 23.80 -11.82 -2.54
CA GLU A 384 23.14 -12.91 -1.84
C GLU A 384 22.59 -13.99 -2.78
N VAL A 385 22.13 -13.59 -3.97
CA VAL A 385 21.68 -14.50 -5.02
C VAL A 385 22.85 -15.36 -5.51
N LEU A 386 24.02 -14.73 -5.68
CA LEU A 386 25.26 -15.38 -6.14
C LEU A 386 25.94 -16.27 -5.07
N LYS A 387 25.51 -16.23 -3.80
CA LYS A 387 26.13 -17.05 -2.74
C LYS A 387 25.90 -18.54 -3.01
N GLY A 388 27.01 -19.26 -3.23
CA GLY A 388 27.00 -20.71 -3.46
C GLY A 388 26.77 -21.11 -4.92
N ILE A 389 26.72 -20.13 -5.83
CA ILE A 389 26.62 -20.34 -7.28
C ILE A 389 28.03 -20.39 -7.86
N TRP A 390 28.32 -21.45 -8.60
CA TRP A 390 29.58 -21.60 -9.33
C TRP A 390 29.52 -20.92 -10.70
N SER A 391 28.35 -20.97 -11.36
CA SER A 391 28.14 -20.39 -12.68
C SER A 391 26.70 -19.89 -12.81
N PRO A 392 26.47 -18.56 -12.89
CA PRO A 392 25.12 -18.01 -13.05
C PRO A 392 24.38 -18.50 -14.30
N MET A 393 25.12 -18.97 -15.31
CA MET A 393 24.55 -19.53 -16.52
C MET A 393 24.04 -20.96 -16.30
N ASP A 394 24.81 -21.80 -15.60
CA ASP A 394 24.46 -23.20 -15.35
C ASP A 394 23.40 -23.31 -14.24
N ASP A 395 23.40 -22.37 -13.29
CA ASP A 395 22.41 -22.27 -12.21
C ASP A 395 21.10 -21.56 -12.64
N GLY A 396 20.95 -21.21 -13.92
CA GLY A 396 19.70 -20.69 -14.48
C GLY A 396 19.36 -19.22 -14.16
N LEU A 397 20.27 -18.47 -13.53
CA LEU A 397 20.05 -17.04 -13.23
C LEU A 397 19.90 -16.19 -14.48
N VAL A 398 20.71 -16.46 -15.50
CA VAL A 398 20.62 -15.75 -16.78
C VAL A 398 19.30 -16.03 -17.48
N GLN A 399 18.79 -17.26 -17.36
CA GLN A 399 17.49 -17.63 -17.93
C GLN A 399 16.34 -16.94 -17.19
N ALA A 400 16.40 -16.88 -15.85
CA ALA A 400 15.45 -16.14 -15.04
C ALA A 400 15.49 -14.63 -15.34
N LEU A 401 16.66 -14.04 -15.56
CA LEU A 401 16.80 -12.63 -15.96
C LEU A 401 16.17 -12.36 -17.33
N LYS A 402 16.39 -13.25 -18.31
CA LYS A 402 15.75 -13.17 -19.64
C LYS A 402 14.23 -13.27 -19.54
N LEU A 403 13.73 -14.21 -18.73
CA LEU A 403 12.30 -14.37 -18.47
C LEU A 403 11.71 -13.10 -17.85
N ALA A 404 12.37 -12.54 -16.82
CA ALA A 404 11.95 -11.31 -16.17
C ALA A 404 11.88 -10.14 -17.16
N MET A 405 12.87 -10.00 -18.04
CA MET A 405 12.88 -8.99 -19.10
C MET A 405 11.77 -9.20 -20.14
N GLY A 406 11.47 -10.46 -20.49
CA GLY A 406 10.34 -10.80 -21.36
C GLY A 406 8.98 -10.42 -20.74
N CYS A 407 8.80 -10.67 -19.44
CA CYS A 407 7.64 -10.22 -18.68
C CYS A 407 7.53 -8.68 -18.64
N CYS A 408 8.65 -7.99 -18.53
CA CYS A 408 8.74 -6.52 -18.51
C CYS A 408 8.69 -5.85 -19.90
N ALA A 409 8.29 -6.57 -20.96
CA ALA A 409 8.23 -5.99 -22.29
C ALA A 409 7.25 -4.79 -22.35
N PRO A 410 7.60 -3.70 -23.06
CA PRO A 410 6.79 -2.48 -23.08
C PRO A 410 5.42 -2.71 -23.75
N VAL A 411 5.35 -3.64 -24.71
CA VAL A 411 4.11 -4.01 -25.39
C VAL A 411 3.49 -5.22 -24.68
N ALA A 412 2.23 -5.10 -24.25
CA ALA A 412 1.57 -6.14 -23.45
C ALA A 412 1.38 -7.48 -24.19
N SER A 413 1.18 -7.44 -25.52
CA SER A 413 0.93 -8.64 -26.34
C SER A 413 2.15 -9.54 -26.51
N VAL A 414 3.37 -9.00 -26.40
CA VAL A 414 4.61 -9.80 -26.54
C VAL A 414 5.06 -10.44 -25.23
N ARG A 415 4.45 -10.06 -24.10
CA ARG A 415 4.73 -10.71 -22.81
C ARG A 415 4.27 -12.17 -22.86
N PRO A 416 4.92 -13.09 -22.12
CA PRO A 416 4.39 -14.44 -21.97
C PRO A 416 3.08 -14.46 -21.17
N SER A 417 2.32 -15.55 -21.23
CA SER A 417 1.27 -15.83 -20.25
C SER A 417 1.88 -16.29 -18.92
N MET A 418 1.13 -16.23 -17.81
CA MET A 418 1.63 -16.78 -16.55
C MET A 418 1.85 -18.30 -16.60
N ASP A 419 1.10 -19.04 -17.41
CA ASP A 419 1.34 -20.48 -17.64
C ASP A 419 2.70 -20.72 -18.34
N GLU A 420 3.03 -19.90 -19.34
CA GLU A 420 4.34 -19.95 -20.03
C GLU A 420 5.49 -19.56 -19.09
N VAL A 421 5.26 -18.59 -18.20
CA VAL A 421 6.22 -18.20 -17.15
C VAL A 421 6.46 -19.34 -16.17
N VAL A 422 5.40 -20.00 -15.70
CA VAL A 422 5.51 -21.17 -14.81
C VAL A 422 6.33 -22.27 -15.47
N LYS A 423 6.02 -22.60 -16.73
CA LYS A 423 6.75 -23.63 -17.49
C LYS A 423 8.24 -23.33 -17.57
N GLN A 424 8.61 -22.10 -17.92
CA GLN A 424 10.03 -21.70 -18.03
C GLN A 424 10.76 -21.73 -16.67
N LEU A 425 10.08 -21.37 -15.57
CA LEU A 425 10.65 -21.49 -14.23
C LEU A 425 10.78 -22.96 -13.79
N GLU A 426 9.87 -23.84 -14.16
CA GLU A 426 9.98 -25.28 -13.88
C GLU A 426 11.16 -25.92 -14.62
N GLU A 427 11.36 -25.58 -15.90
CA GLU A 427 12.54 -26.01 -16.68
C GLU A 427 13.85 -25.54 -16.03
N THR A 428 13.87 -24.32 -15.48
CA THR A 428 15.03 -23.78 -14.77
C THR A 428 15.26 -24.48 -13.42
N LYS A 429 14.20 -24.92 -12.74
CA LYS A 429 14.29 -25.67 -11.48
C LYS A 429 15.00 -27.01 -11.66
N GLU A 430 14.73 -27.72 -12.76
CA GLU A 430 15.36 -29.01 -13.04
C GLU A 430 16.88 -28.87 -13.17
N GLN A 431 17.35 -27.78 -13.78
CA GLN A 431 18.77 -27.43 -13.88
C GLN A 431 19.39 -27.20 -12.49
N ILE A 432 18.73 -26.41 -11.63
CA ILE A 432 19.17 -26.13 -10.25
C ILE A 432 19.23 -27.40 -9.40
N SER A 433 18.37 -28.39 -9.65
CA SER A 433 18.35 -29.66 -8.91
C SER A 433 19.33 -30.72 -9.42
N SER A 434 19.93 -30.49 -10.59
CA SER A 434 20.85 -31.44 -11.24
C SER A 434 22.33 -31.22 -10.90
N VAL A 435 22.62 -30.16 -10.14
CA VAL A 435 23.94 -29.78 -9.60
C VAL A 435 23.93 -30.01 -8.09
#